data_AF-M6HGL8-F1
#
_entry.id   AF-M6HGL8-F1
#
_cell.length_a   1.000
_cell.length_b   1.000
_cell.length_c   1.000
_cell.angle_alpha   90.00
_cell.angle_beta   90.00
_cell.angle_gamma   90.00
#
_symmetry.space_group_name_H-M   'P 1'
#
loop_
_entity.id
_entity.type
_entity.pdbx_description
1 polymer ?
#
loop_
_entity_poly.entity_id
_entity_poly.type
_entity_poly.pdbx_seq_one_letter_code
_entity_poly.pdbx_strand_id
1 'polypeptide(L)'
;MIREVTGIIVSDDFASQKLIQPDLFNALTQKLFSVKDLPPLLIPALLYQSVWNIAYSLYHKRKLSNLNEVERWKILDHAEELICYGDGFELLQRNKAILVKTGRGNDIDALNVARKVLEKNRTKQSDQNPILVHLNIEISGELSAWEDINENISSKTNTLLRNLEQVFQNVETVVLTTYSYRDQKRFYPIHTKRDNRITYPVDILSGINSEILFSSMSLKSREALYSTERMGKFI
;
A
#
# COMPACT_ATOMS: atom_id res chain seq x y z
N MET A 1 -12.13 18.80 -8.31
CA MET A 1 -12.64 18.75 -6.93
C MET A 1 -11.84 19.58 -5.92
N ILE A 2 -10.59 19.27 -5.52
CA ILE A 2 -9.89 20.15 -4.53
C ILE A 2 -9.72 21.59 -5.03
N ARG A 3 -9.34 21.76 -6.30
CA ARG A 3 -9.26 23.08 -6.97
C ARG A 3 -10.60 23.82 -7.00
N GLU A 4 -11.72 23.10 -7.09
CA GLU A 4 -13.06 23.70 -7.10
C GLU A 4 -13.47 24.12 -5.69
N VAL A 5 -13.21 23.28 -4.67
CA VAL A 5 -13.44 23.64 -3.26
C VAL A 5 -12.59 24.84 -2.85
N THR A 6 -11.31 24.87 -3.23
CA THR A 6 -10.44 26.03 -3.01
C THR A 6 -10.95 27.26 -3.76
N GLY A 7 -11.36 27.11 -5.02
CA GLY A 7 -11.92 28.20 -5.83
C GLY A 7 -13.12 28.85 -5.15
N ILE A 8 -14.10 28.04 -4.72
CA ILE A 8 -15.32 28.50 -4.05
C ILE A 8 -15.01 29.28 -2.76
N ILE A 9 -14.10 28.77 -1.92
CA ILE A 9 -13.75 29.43 -0.65
C ILE A 9 -12.99 30.74 -0.90
N VAL A 10 -12.06 30.76 -1.86
CA VAL A 10 -11.26 31.96 -2.15
C VAL A 10 -12.10 33.04 -2.81
N SER A 11 -13.10 32.65 -3.63
CA SER A 11 -13.97 33.59 -4.32
C SER A 11 -15.22 33.99 -3.54
N ASP A 12 -15.45 33.42 -2.35
CA ASP A 12 -16.66 33.61 -1.53
C ASP A 12 -17.97 33.26 -2.30
N ASP A 13 -17.86 32.47 -3.38
CA ASP A 13 -18.95 32.19 -4.32
C ASP A 13 -19.64 30.86 -3.99
N PHE A 14 -20.23 30.81 -2.80
CA PHE A 14 -20.95 29.64 -2.30
C PHE A 14 -22.23 29.35 -3.09
N ALA A 15 -22.79 30.35 -3.78
CA ALA A 15 -24.07 30.25 -4.47
C ALA A 15 -23.98 29.56 -5.85
N SER A 16 -22.84 29.63 -6.54
CA SER A 16 -22.68 29.04 -7.88
C SER A 16 -22.31 27.54 -7.87
N GLN A 17 -22.01 27.01 -6.68
CA GLN A 17 -21.61 25.62 -6.49
C GLN A 17 -22.73 24.62 -6.78
N LYS A 18 -22.50 23.68 -7.72
CA LYS A 18 -23.45 22.61 -8.07
C LYS A 18 -23.01 21.20 -7.67
N LEU A 19 -21.79 21.05 -7.16
CA LEU A 19 -21.14 19.75 -6.91
C LEU A 19 -21.55 19.11 -5.57
N ILE A 20 -21.90 19.93 -4.57
CA ILE A 20 -22.21 19.49 -3.21
C ILE A 20 -23.51 20.17 -2.81
N GLN A 21 -24.35 19.49 -2.03
CA GLN A 21 -25.58 20.09 -1.51
C GLN A 21 -25.24 21.39 -0.76
N PRO A 22 -25.84 22.54 -1.13
CA PRO A 22 -25.48 23.85 -0.57
C PRO A 22 -25.58 23.93 0.95
N ASP A 23 -26.64 23.38 1.56
CA ASP A 23 -26.84 23.39 3.01
C ASP A 23 -25.71 22.65 3.75
N LEU A 24 -25.30 21.51 3.21
CA LEU A 24 -24.20 20.71 3.76
C LEU A 24 -22.88 21.48 3.67
N PHE A 25 -22.61 22.09 2.52
CA PHE A 25 -21.38 22.84 2.29
C PHE A 25 -21.30 24.08 3.19
N ASN A 26 -22.41 24.82 3.32
CA ASN A 26 -22.52 25.98 4.19
C ASN A 26 -22.35 25.60 5.67
N ALA A 27 -23.00 24.52 6.12
CA ALA A 27 -22.87 24.03 7.48
C ALA A 27 -21.43 23.64 7.83
N LEU A 28 -20.74 22.92 6.94
CA LEU A 28 -19.33 22.54 7.14
C LEU A 28 -18.42 23.77 7.15
N THR A 29 -18.62 24.69 6.21
CA THR A 29 -17.87 25.94 6.10
C THR A 29 -18.00 26.76 7.38
N GLN A 30 -19.23 27.07 7.80
CA GLN A 30 -19.50 27.79 9.05
C GLN A 30 -18.87 27.10 10.26
N LYS A 31 -18.92 25.76 10.31
CA LYS A 31 -18.32 25.02 11.41
C LYS A 31 -16.80 25.16 11.42
N LEU A 32 -16.13 25.07 10.28
CA LEU A 32 -14.68 25.24 10.18
C LEU A 32 -14.26 26.68 10.53
N PHE A 33 -14.98 27.70 10.05
CA PHE A 33 -14.71 29.10 10.40
C PHE A 33 -15.00 29.42 11.88
N SER A 34 -15.82 28.63 12.57
CA SER A 34 -16.06 28.78 14.01
C SER A 34 -14.94 28.21 14.90
N VAL A 35 -13.96 27.48 14.33
CA VAL A 35 -12.85 26.91 15.08
C VAL A 35 -11.84 28.01 15.42
N LYS A 36 -11.66 28.27 16.71
CA LYS A 36 -10.69 29.24 17.20
C LYS A 36 -9.27 28.86 16.75
N ASP A 37 -8.51 29.86 16.31
CA ASP A 37 -7.10 29.74 15.91
C ASP A 37 -6.84 28.77 14.73
N LEU A 38 -7.86 28.43 13.93
CA LEU A 38 -7.68 27.63 12.71
C LEU A 38 -7.08 28.50 11.59
N PRO A 39 -5.89 28.16 11.04
CA PRO A 39 -5.31 28.90 9.93
C PRO A 39 -6.25 28.89 8.71
N PRO A 40 -6.59 30.07 8.12
CA PRO A 40 -7.49 30.14 6.97
C PRO A 40 -7.05 29.28 5.78
N LEU A 41 -5.75 29.11 5.59
CA LEU A 41 -5.16 28.27 4.54
C LEU A 41 -5.51 26.78 4.67
N LEU A 42 -5.86 26.30 5.87
CA LEU A 42 -6.26 24.91 6.10
C LEU A 42 -7.75 24.66 5.84
N ILE A 43 -8.57 25.71 5.85
CA ILE A 43 -10.03 25.60 5.71
C ILE A 43 -10.42 24.86 4.41
N PRO A 44 -9.86 25.19 3.23
CA PRO A 44 -10.16 24.44 2.00
C PRO A 44 -9.80 22.96 2.06
N ALA A 45 -8.65 22.62 2.63
CA ALA A 45 -8.20 21.23 2.74
C ALA A 45 -9.11 20.43 3.67
N LEU A 46 -9.47 21.00 4.82
CA LEU A 46 -10.36 20.37 5.79
C LEU A 46 -11.80 20.26 5.27
N LEU A 47 -12.28 21.26 4.52
CA LEU A 47 -13.60 21.20 3.89
C LEU A 47 -13.65 20.09 2.84
N TYR A 48 -12.63 20.02 1.96
CA TYR A 48 -12.48 18.96 0.98
C TYR A 48 -12.47 17.57 1.63
N GLN A 49 -11.67 17.38 2.69
CA GLN A 49 -11.61 16.13 3.44
C GLN A 49 -12.96 15.78 4.09
N SER A 50 -13.64 16.75 4.68
CA SER A 50 -14.93 16.56 5.34
C SER A 50 -16.01 16.11 4.36
N VAL A 51 -16.09 16.75 3.20
CA VAL A 51 -17.03 16.38 2.13
C VAL A 51 -16.75 14.95 1.66
N TRP A 52 -15.49 14.60 1.40
CA TRP A 52 -15.12 13.25 1.00
C TRP A 52 -15.45 12.21 2.06
N ASN A 53 -15.19 12.50 3.33
CA ASN A 53 -15.52 11.58 4.42
C ASN A 53 -17.02 11.34 4.54
N ILE A 54 -17.85 12.38 4.35
CA ILE A 54 -19.31 12.25 4.34
C ILE A 54 -19.76 11.42 3.14
N ALA A 55 -19.28 11.74 1.93
CA ALA A 55 -19.61 11.00 0.72
C ALA A 55 -19.21 9.51 0.84
N TYR A 56 -18.01 9.24 1.35
CA TYR A 56 -17.50 7.90 1.62
C TYR A 56 -18.35 7.15 2.65
N SER A 57 -18.76 7.82 3.73
CA SER A 57 -19.62 7.25 4.77
C SER A 57 -21.01 6.90 4.24
N LEU A 58 -21.62 7.78 3.44
CA LEU A 58 -22.91 7.53 2.79
C LEU A 58 -22.83 6.38 1.78
N TYR A 59 -21.78 6.36 0.96
CA TYR A 59 -21.50 5.27 0.03
C TYR A 59 -21.36 3.93 0.78
N HIS A 60 -20.55 3.89 1.84
CA HIS A 60 -20.35 2.66 2.63
C HIS A 60 -21.63 2.20 3.31
N LYS A 61 -22.41 3.11 3.89
CA LYS A 61 -23.71 2.77 4.49
C LYS A 61 -24.64 2.08 3.49
N ARG A 62 -24.74 2.64 2.27
CA ARG A 62 -25.55 2.05 1.18
C ARG A 62 -24.96 0.74 0.66
N LYS A 63 -23.64 0.62 0.59
CA LYS A 63 -22.97 -0.62 0.20
C LYS A 63 -23.29 -1.72 1.20
N LEU A 64 -23.09 -1.45 2.50
CA LEU A 64 -23.33 -2.41 3.58
C LEU A 64 -24.78 -2.89 3.62
N SER A 65 -25.77 -2.03 3.40
CA SER A 65 -27.19 -2.44 3.41
C SER A 65 -27.50 -3.54 2.39
N ASN A 66 -26.74 -3.62 1.30
CA ASN A 66 -26.97 -4.56 0.21
C ASN A 66 -26.14 -5.85 0.32
N LEU A 67 -25.27 -5.96 1.33
CA LEU A 67 -24.40 -7.11 1.53
C LEU A 67 -24.99 -8.10 2.53
N ASN A 68 -24.65 -9.37 2.37
CA ASN A 68 -24.98 -10.40 3.36
C ASN A 68 -24.11 -10.26 4.62
N GLU A 69 -24.43 -11.00 5.70
CA GLU A 69 -23.73 -10.86 6.99
C GLU A 69 -22.22 -11.16 6.90
N VAL A 70 -21.83 -12.14 6.08
CA VAL A 70 -20.43 -12.54 5.87
C VAL A 70 -19.65 -11.43 5.15
N GLU A 71 -20.23 -10.85 4.11
CA GLU A 71 -19.64 -9.75 3.35
C GLU A 71 -19.57 -8.45 4.17
N ARG A 72 -20.60 -8.16 4.98
CA ARG A 72 -20.58 -7.05 5.93
C ARG A 72 -19.46 -7.21 6.94
N TRP A 73 -19.29 -8.40 7.50
CA TRP A 73 -18.21 -8.69 8.43
C TRP A 73 -16.82 -8.43 7.81
N LYS A 74 -16.59 -8.88 6.57
CA LYS A 74 -15.33 -8.63 5.84
C LYS A 74 -15.00 -7.15 5.65
N ILE A 75 -16.01 -6.28 5.62
CA ILE A 75 -15.81 -4.83 5.48
C ILE A 75 -15.68 -4.16 6.85
N LEU A 76 -16.41 -4.62 7.87
CA LEU A 76 -16.47 -3.94 9.16
C LEU A 76 -15.32 -4.32 10.10
N ASP A 77 -14.81 -5.55 10.00
CA ASP A 77 -13.72 -6.08 10.84
C ASP A 77 -12.41 -6.19 10.06
N HIS A 78 -11.33 -6.59 10.76
CA HIS A 78 -10.10 -7.06 10.15
C HIS A 78 -10.40 -8.31 9.31
N ALA A 79 -10.07 -8.22 8.03
CA ALA A 79 -10.29 -9.27 7.03
C ALA A 79 -9.13 -9.33 6.02
N GLU A 80 -7.99 -8.77 6.40
CA GLU A 80 -6.77 -8.76 5.61
C GLU A 80 -6.30 -10.18 5.34
N GLU A 81 -5.74 -10.39 4.15
CA GLU A 81 -5.36 -11.71 3.64
C GLU A 81 -3.83 -11.92 3.66
N LEU A 82 -3.05 -10.83 3.67
CA LEU A 82 -1.59 -10.88 3.67
C LEU A 82 -0.97 -9.73 4.47
N ILE A 83 0.33 -9.84 4.75
CA ILE A 83 1.13 -8.76 5.32
C ILE A 83 1.91 -8.11 4.20
N CYS A 84 1.80 -6.79 4.07
CA CYS A 84 2.66 -5.99 3.21
C CYS A 84 3.71 -5.29 4.07
N TYR A 85 4.98 -5.60 3.88
CA TYR A 85 6.08 -5.09 4.69
C TYR A 85 7.01 -4.22 3.85
N GLY A 86 7.18 -2.96 4.25
CA GLY A 86 7.92 -1.95 3.50
C GLY A 86 7.01 -0.91 2.86
N ASP A 87 7.43 -0.38 1.71
CA ASP A 87 6.79 0.76 1.03
C ASP A 87 6.23 0.39 -0.36
N GLY A 88 5.57 1.32 -1.05
CA GLY A 88 5.05 1.10 -2.41
C GLY A 88 3.64 0.50 -2.50
N PHE A 89 2.95 0.36 -1.36
CA PHE A 89 1.63 -0.28 -1.24
C PHE A 89 0.43 0.69 -1.25
N GLU A 90 0.60 1.91 -1.77
CA GLU A 90 -0.40 2.98 -1.65
C GLU A 90 -1.69 2.73 -2.43
N LEU A 91 -1.65 1.84 -3.42
CA LEU A 91 -2.79 1.48 -4.25
C LEU A 91 -3.57 0.27 -3.73
N LEU A 92 -3.17 -0.31 -2.60
CA LEU A 92 -3.89 -1.44 -2.02
C LEU A 92 -5.25 -1.01 -1.49
N GLN A 93 -6.25 -1.85 -1.76
CA GLN A 93 -7.61 -1.64 -1.27
C GLN A 93 -7.68 -1.87 0.25
N ARG A 94 -8.62 -1.20 0.90
CA ARG A 94 -8.93 -1.40 2.32
C ARG A 94 -9.23 -2.87 2.61
N ASN A 95 -8.78 -3.36 3.77
CA ASN A 95 -8.92 -4.74 4.24
C ASN A 95 -8.28 -5.80 3.32
N LYS A 96 -7.43 -5.42 2.36
CA LYS A 96 -6.70 -6.39 1.54
C LYS A 96 -5.44 -6.92 2.25
N ALA A 97 -4.68 -6.01 2.86
CA ALA A 97 -3.41 -6.34 3.49
C ALA A 97 -3.18 -5.52 4.76
N ILE A 98 -2.45 -6.10 5.70
CA ILE A 98 -1.93 -5.38 6.86
C ILE A 98 -0.62 -4.73 6.43
N LEU A 99 -0.57 -3.39 6.47
CA LEU A 99 0.61 -2.64 6.08
C LEU A 99 1.53 -2.41 7.28
N VAL A 100 2.74 -2.96 7.20
CA VAL A 100 3.82 -2.72 8.15
C VAL A 100 4.85 -1.82 7.48
N LYS A 101 4.85 -0.54 7.83
CA LYS A 101 5.81 0.45 7.30
C LYS A 101 7.07 0.46 8.14
N THR A 102 8.22 0.50 7.47
CA THR A 102 9.53 0.58 8.11
C THR A 102 9.78 1.99 8.66
N GLY A 103 10.65 2.10 9.66
CA GLY A 103 11.16 3.40 10.15
C GLY A 103 10.16 4.26 10.95
N ARG A 104 9.00 3.71 11.32
CA ARG A 104 7.99 4.38 12.18
C ARG A 104 7.96 3.85 13.62
N GLY A 105 8.93 3.02 13.99
CA GLY A 105 9.02 2.37 15.29
C GLY A 105 9.81 1.06 15.19
N ASN A 106 9.54 0.13 16.10
CA ASN A 106 10.13 -1.20 16.05
C ASN A 106 9.34 -2.11 15.09
N ASP A 107 9.95 -2.42 13.95
CA ASP A 107 9.33 -3.24 12.90
C ASP A 107 8.94 -4.64 13.41
N ILE A 108 9.70 -5.22 14.35
CA ILE A 108 9.43 -6.55 14.92
C ILE A 108 8.10 -6.53 15.70
N ASP A 109 7.83 -5.47 16.46
CA ASP A 109 6.60 -5.35 17.23
C ASP A 109 5.39 -5.18 16.30
N ALA A 110 5.54 -4.35 15.26
CA ALA A 110 4.51 -4.14 14.25
C ALA A 110 4.20 -5.45 13.48
N LEU A 111 5.24 -6.20 13.09
CA LEU A 111 5.10 -7.53 12.46
C LEU A 111 4.42 -8.53 13.40
N ASN A 112 4.73 -8.51 14.69
CA ASN A 112 4.07 -9.37 15.68
C ASN A 112 2.57 -9.06 15.80
N VAL A 113 2.18 -7.78 15.77
CA VAL A 113 0.76 -7.38 15.75
C VAL A 113 0.10 -7.86 14.45
N ALA A 114 0.74 -7.63 13.30
CA ALA A 114 0.21 -8.06 12.00
C ALA A 114 0.00 -9.58 11.95
N ARG A 115 0.97 -10.36 12.45
CA ARG A 115 0.86 -11.82 12.58
C ARG A 115 -0.37 -12.22 13.41
N LYS A 116 -0.53 -11.65 14.60
CA LYS A 116 -1.67 -11.96 15.49
C LYS A 116 -3.02 -11.65 14.84
N VAL A 117 -3.11 -10.55 14.10
CA VAL A 117 -4.34 -10.18 13.38
C VAL A 117 -4.64 -11.19 12.27
N LEU A 118 -3.65 -11.57 11.45
CA LEU A 118 -3.85 -12.59 10.41
C LEU A 118 -4.19 -13.96 10.99
N GLU A 119 -3.50 -14.42 12.02
CA GLU A 119 -3.83 -15.69 12.69
C GLU A 119 -5.28 -15.69 13.18
N LYS A 120 -5.73 -14.59 13.81
CA LYS A 120 -7.13 -14.42 14.22
C LYS A 120 -8.08 -14.46 13.03
N ASN A 121 -7.77 -13.78 11.93
CA ASN A 121 -8.61 -13.78 10.72
C ASN A 121 -8.74 -15.20 10.14
N ARG A 122 -7.64 -15.94 10.10
CA ARG A 122 -7.59 -17.31 9.57
C ARG A 122 -8.38 -18.31 10.40
N THR A 123 -8.37 -18.19 11.73
CA THR A 123 -9.24 -19.02 12.59
C THR A 123 -10.72 -18.83 12.26
N LYS A 124 -11.15 -17.62 11.87
CA LYS A 124 -12.53 -17.34 11.47
C LYS A 124 -12.88 -17.87 10.07
N GLN A 125 -11.89 -17.99 9.19
CA GLN A 125 -12.08 -18.38 7.78
C GLN A 125 -11.78 -19.86 7.50
N SER A 126 -11.37 -20.63 8.52
CA SER A 126 -10.90 -22.02 8.36
C SER A 126 -9.74 -22.15 7.35
N ASP A 127 -8.94 -21.09 7.19
CA ASP A 127 -7.86 -21.05 6.21
C ASP A 127 -6.54 -21.61 6.79
N GLN A 128 -6.11 -22.74 6.27
CA GLN A 128 -4.87 -23.42 6.68
C GLN A 128 -3.64 -23.05 5.83
N ASN A 129 -3.79 -22.22 4.78
CA ASN A 129 -2.68 -21.88 3.89
C ASN A 129 -1.55 -21.09 4.60
N PRO A 130 -0.27 -21.18 4.19
CA PRO A 130 0.80 -20.40 4.81
C PRO A 130 0.51 -18.90 4.90
N ILE A 131 1.02 -18.22 5.94
CA ILE A 131 0.93 -16.75 6.01
C ILE A 131 1.68 -16.16 4.82
N LEU A 132 1.00 -15.31 4.05
CA LEU A 132 1.63 -14.59 2.94
C LEU A 132 2.21 -13.25 3.43
N VAL A 133 3.49 -13.04 3.15
CA VAL A 133 4.17 -11.76 3.40
C VAL A 133 4.73 -11.23 2.09
N HIS A 134 4.24 -10.08 1.63
CA HIS A 134 4.81 -9.34 0.52
C HIS A 134 5.74 -8.27 1.06
N LEU A 135 7.04 -8.49 0.94
CA LEU A 135 8.09 -7.54 1.29
C LEU A 135 8.47 -6.73 0.06
N ASN A 136 8.36 -5.41 0.14
CA ASN A 136 8.76 -4.53 -0.96
C ASN A 136 9.73 -3.43 -0.52
N ILE A 137 10.78 -3.25 -1.31
CA ILE A 137 11.68 -2.09 -1.22
C ILE A 137 11.31 -1.08 -2.29
N GLU A 138 10.82 0.09 -1.88
CA GLU A 138 10.65 1.21 -2.80
C GLU A 138 11.96 1.99 -2.96
N ILE A 139 12.36 2.21 -4.21
CA ILE A 139 13.53 3.01 -4.57
C ILE A 139 13.12 4.30 -5.28
N SER A 140 13.99 5.30 -5.15
CA SER A 140 13.92 6.58 -5.87
C SER A 140 15.19 6.72 -6.71
N GLY A 141 15.05 6.97 -8.01
CA GLY A 141 16.17 7.04 -8.94
C GLY A 141 16.33 5.78 -9.79
N GLU A 142 17.28 5.82 -10.73
CA GLU A 142 17.59 4.71 -11.63
C GLU A 142 18.71 3.82 -11.03
N LEU A 143 18.62 2.51 -11.29
CA LEU A 143 19.66 1.54 -10.97
C LEU A 143 20.62 1.46 -12.16
N SER A 144 21.78 2.10 -12.04
CA SER A 144 22.73 2.27 -13.13
C SER A 144 23.91 1.31 -13.04
N ALA A 145 24.23 0.84 -11.83
CA ALA A 145 25.30 -0.10 -11.55
C ALA A 145 24.84 -1.23 -10.60
N TRP A 146 25.64 -2.29 -10.48
CA TRP A 146 25.31 -3.43 -9.61
C TRP A 146 25.34 -3.05 -8.13
N GLU A 147 26.21 -2.12 -7.77
CA GLU A 147 26.34 -1.53 -6.45
C GLU A 147 25.02 -0.88 -6.02
N ASP A 148 24.31 -0.22 -6.93
CA ASP A 148 22.99 0.37 -6.65
C ASP A 148 21.99 -0.71 -6.21
N ILE A 149 22.02 -1.88 -6.84
CA ILE A 149 21.16 -3.02 -6.48
C ILE A 149 21.57 -3.56 -5.11
N ASN A 150 22.86 -3.73 -4.86
CA ASN A 150 23.34 -4.25 -3.59
C ASN A 150 22.96 -3.35 -2.41
N GLU A 151 23.21 -2.05 -2.55
CA GLU A 151 22.99 -1.07 -1.48
C GLU A 151 21.52 -0.73 -1.31
N ASN A 152 20.80 -0.48 -2.41
CA ASN A 152 19.44 0.03 -2.33
C ASN A 152 18.38 -1.04 -2.27
N ILE A 153 18.66 -2.27 -2.72
CA ILE A 153 17.68 -3.36 -2.78
C ILE A 153 18.11 -4.53 -1.90
N SER A 154 19.24 -5.18 -2.23
CA SER A 154 19.60 -6.47 -1.60
C SER A 154 19.87 -6.32 -0.11
N SER A 155 20.67 -5.33 0.29
CA SER A 155 21.00 -5.07 1.69
C SER A 155 19.76 -4.77 2.54
N LYS A 156 18.86 -3.90 2.03
CA LYS A 156 17.61 -3.55 2.70
C LYS A 156 16.67 -4.75 2.79
N THR A 157 16.47 -5.48 1.69
CA THR A 157 15.65 -6.70 1.65
C THR A 157 16.14 -7.72 2.66
N ASN A 158 17.46 -7.97 2.72
CA ASN A 158 18.05 -8.91 3.65
C ASN A 158 17.87 -8.48 5.12
N THR A 159 17.95 -7.18 5.40
CA THR A 159 17.66 -6.63 6.73
C THR A 159 16.21 -6.89 7.13
N LEU A 160 15.26 -6.60 6.23
CA LEU A 160 13.84 -6.84 6.49
C LEU A 160 13.53 -8.35 6.63
N LEU A 161 14.17 -9.21 5.83
CA LEU A 161 14.03 -10.67 5.93
C LEU A 161 14.48 -11.20 7.29
N ARG A 162 15.52 -10.63 7.92
CA ARG A 162 15.93 -11.01 9.29
C ARG A 162 14.84 -10.75 10.32
N ASN A 163 14.13 -9.62 10.20
CA ASN A 163 12.99 -9.33 11.08
C ASN A 163 11.87 -10.36 10.88
N LEU A 164 11.62 -10.78 9.63
CA LEU A 164 10.65 -11.84 9.34
C LEU A 164 11.09 -13.20 9.90
N GLU A 165 12.38 -13.55 9.84
CA GLU A 165 12.92 -14.77 10.50
C GLU A 165 12.62 -14.79 11.99
N GLN A 166 12.87 -13.66 12.66
CA GLN A 166 12.64 -13.56 14.10
C GLN A 166 11.15 -13.68 14.47
N VAL A 167 10.25 -13.08 13.70
CA VAL A 167 8.81 -13.06 14.02
C VAL A 167 8.09 -14.35 13.60
N PHE A 168 8.51 -14.97 12.49
CA PHE A 168 7.81 -16.10 11.87
C PHE A 168 8.55 -17.44 12.01
N GLN A 169 9.52 -17.57 12.91
CA GLN A 169 10.35 -18.78 13.10
C GLN A 169 9.57 -20.10 13.23
N ASN A 170 8.36 -20.08 13.79
CA ASN A 170 7.55 -21.27 14.07
C ASN A 170 6.20 -21.25 13.34
N VAL A 171 6.10 -20.48 12.25
CA VAL A 171 4.84 -20.30 11.52
C VAL A 171 5.10 -20.52 10.04
N GLU A 172 4.31 -21.40 9.42
CA GLU A 172 4.39 -21.65 7.99
C GLU A 172 4.08 -20.34 7.23
N THR A 173 5.07 -19.84 6.50
CA THR A 173 5.04 -18.51 5.89
C THR A 173 5.66 -18.58 4.51
N VAL A 174 5.01 -17.93 3.54
CA VAL A 174 5.54 -17.72 2.18
C VAL A 174 5.82 -16.23 2.01
N VAL A 175 6.99 -15.91 1.49
CA VAL A 175 7.48 -14.55 1.32
C VAL A 175 7.63 -14.22 -0.16
N LEU A 176 7.01 -13.12 -0.59
CA LEU A 176 7.24 -12.50 -1.89
C LEU A 176 8.16 -11.30 -1.69
N THR A 177 9.39 -11.35 -2.20
CA THR A 177 10.32 -10.20 -2.16
C THR A 177 10.33 -9.47 -3.48
N THR A 178 10.08 -8.16 -3.44
CA THR A 178 10.06 -7.30 -4.61
C THR A 178 10.81 -6.00 -4.35
N TYR A 179 11.17 -5.31 -5.43
CA TYR A 179 11.42 -3.88 -5.39
C TYR A 179 10.46 -3.14 -6.32
N SER A 180 10.32 -1.82 -6.12
CA SER A 180 9.51 -0.97 -6.98
C SER A 180 10.12 0.41 -7.12
N TYR A 181 10.00 1.02 -8.31
CA TYR A 181 10.26 2.44 -8.47
C TYR A 181 9.07 3.28 -8.00
N ARG A 182 9.34 4.36 -7.27
CA ARG A 182 8.32 5.25 -6.71
C ARG A 182 7.39 5.86 -7.76
N ASP A 183 7.90 6.16 -8.94
CA ASP A 183 7.18 6.77 -10.06
C ASP A 183 6.33 5.76 -10.86
N GLN A 184 6.74 4.49 -10.88
CA GLN A 184 6.05 3.44 -11.64
C GLN A 184 5.04 2.64 -10.80
N LYS A 185 5.29 2.50 -9.49
CA LYS A 185 4.50 1.67 -8.55
C LYS A 185 4.27 0.24 -9.07
N ARG A 186 5.30 -0.35 -9.68
CA ARG A 186 5.31 -1.74 -10.18
C ARG A 186 6.22 -2.58 -9.29
N PHE A 187 5.77 -3.77 -8.91
CA PHE A 187 6.52 -4.71 -8.09
C PHE A 187 7.28 -5.70 -8.95
N TYR A 188 8.61 -5.62 -8.90
CA TYR A 188 9.55 -6.48 -9.61
C TYR A 188 10.07 -7.58 -8.67
N PRO A 189 9.74 -8.86 -8.92
CA PRO A 189 10.17 -9.97 -8.05
C PRO A 189 11.68 -10.20 -8.10
N ILE A 190 12.29 -10.42 -6.93
CA ILE A 190 13.75 -10.57 -6.81
C ILE A 190 14.15 -11.63 -5.79
N HIS A 191 15.22 -12.37 -6.03
CA HIS A 191 15.82 -13.23 -5.00
C HIS A 191 17.14 -12.65 -4.50
N THR A 192 17.18 -12.22 -3.23
CA THR A 192 18.39 -11.62 -2.64
C THR A 192 19.22 -12.62 -1.83
N LYS A 193 18.62 -13.74 -1.43
CA LYS A 193 19.27 -14.85 -0.74
C LYS A 193 18.50 -16.15 -0.97
N ARG A 194 19.14 -17.30 -0.71
CA ARG A 194 18.45 -18.60 -0.66
C ARG A 194 17.63 -18.67 0.63
N ASP A 195 16.32 -18.72 0.48
CA ASP A 195 15.36 -18.84 1.58
C ASP A 195 14.19 -19.68 1.08
N ASN A 196 13.91 -20.81 1.73
CA ASN A 196 12.89 -21.76 1.27
C ASN A 196 11.47 -21.18 1.34
N ARG A 197 11.27 -20.11 2.11
CA ARG A 197 9.97 -19.40 2.21
C ARG A 197 9.73 -18.50 1.02
N ILE A 198 10.79 -18.14 0.28
CA ILE A 198 10.69 -17.31 -0.91
C ILE A 198 10.33 -18.22 -2.08
N THR A 199 9.08 -18.17 -2.51
CA THR A 199 8.54 -19.14 -3.48
C THR A 199 7.74 -18.44 -4.58
N TYR A 200 8.40 -18.12 -5.69
CA TYR A 200 7.76 -17.69 -6.93
C TYR A 200 8.68 -17.92 -8.13
N PRO A 201 8.12 -18.11 -9.35
CA PRO A 201 8.88 -18.62 -10.49
C PRO A 201 9.73 -17.57 -11.21
N VAL A 202 9.67 -16.30 -10.79
CA VAL A 202 10.28 -15.17 -11.52
C VAL A 202 11.28 -14.44 -10.64
N ASP A 203 12.48 -14.19 -11.16
CA ASP A 203 13.49 -13.36 -10.51
C ASP A 203 14.13 -12.44 -11.55
N ILE A 204 13.87 -11.14 -11.43
CA ILE A 204 14.35 -10.13 -12.39
C ILE A 204 15.88 -10.08 -12.38
N LEU A 205 16.54 -10.41 -11.27
CA LEU A 205 18.00 -10.34 -11.14
C LEU A 205 18.72 -11.61 -11.62
N SER A 206 17.98 -12.70 -11.91
CA SER A 206 18.56 -14.01 -12.23
C SER A 206 19.46 -13.98 -13.47
N GLY A 207 20.77 -14.07 -13.34
CA GLY A 207 21.71 -14.02 -14.47
C GLY A 207 22.21 -12.62 -14.85
N ILE A 208 21.85 -11.59 -14.08
CA ILE A 208 22.49 -10.26 -14.10
C ILE A 208 23.02 -9.88 -12.70
N ASN A 209 23.34 -10.90 -11.90
CA ASN A 209 23.54 -10.80 -10.45
C ASN A 209 25.00 -10.59 -10.01
N SER A 210 25.78 -9.86 -10.80
CA SER A 210 27.17 -9.51 -10.49
C SER A 210 27.61 -8.26 -11.24
N GLU A 211 28.66 -7.58 -10.77
CA GLU A 211 29.23 -6.39 -11.43
C GLU A 211 29.62 -6.67 -12.91
N ILE A 212 30.06 -7.89 -13.19
CA ILE A 212 30.51 -8.31 -14.54
C ILE A 212 29.31 -8.57 -15.47
N LEU A 213 28.22 -9.12 -14.93
CA LEU A 213 27.05 -9.52 -15.71
C LEU A 213 25.98 -8.42 -15.78
N PHE A 214 26.07 -7.43 -14.90
CA PHE A 214 25.09 -6.38 -14.81
C PHE A 214 25.23 -5.37 -15.94
N SER A 215 24.11 -5.02 -16.54
CA SER A 215 23.97 -3.78 -17.29
C SER A 215 22.58 -3.18 -17.05
N SER A 216 22.50 -1.85 -16.98
CA SER A 216 21.23 -1.15 -16.82
C SER A 216 20.25 -1.48 -17.96
N MET A 217 20.75 -1.70 -19.18
CA MET A 217 19.94 -2.12 -20.32
C MET A 217 19.35 -3.52 -20.11
N SER A 218 20.16 -4.49 -19.66
CA SER A 218 19.69 -5.85 -19.36
C SER A 218 18.62 -5.84 -18.26
N LEU A 219 18.78 -5.02 -17.23
CA LEU A 219 17.78 -4.84 -16.17
C LEU A 219 16.47 -4.28 -16.74
N LYS A 220 16.54 -3.15 -17.45
CA LYS A 220 15.36 -2.50 -18.07
C LYS A 220 14.63 -3.45 -19.03
N SER A 221 15.36 -4.24 -19.83
CA SER A 221 14.76 -5.24 -20.71
C SER A 221 13.97 -6.30 -19.94
N ARG A 222 14.49 -6.79 -18.81
CA ARG A 222 13.82 -7.80 -17.97
C ARG A 222 12.59 -7.24 -17.26
N GLU A 223 12.70 -6.02 -16.71
CA GLU A 223 11.57 -5.29 -16.13
C GLU A 223 10.45 -5.07 -17.16
N ALA A 224 10.81 -4.73 -18.40
CA ALA A 224 9.88 -4.56 -19.50
C ALA A 224 9.19 -5.87 -19.89
N LEU A 225 9.96 -6.96 -20.05
CA LEU A 225 9.42 -8.29 -20.36
C LEU A 225 8.44 -8.77 -19.29
N TYR A 226 8.81 -8.64 -18.02
CA TYR A 226 7.90 -8.98 -16.93
C TYR A 226 6.61 -8.14 -16.94
N SER A 227 6.74 -6.85 -17.25
CA SER A 227 5.59 -5.95 -17.35
C SER A 227 4.65 -6.34 -18.50
N THR A 228 5.19 -6.71 -19.67
CA THR A 228 4.39 -7.07 -20.86
C THR A 228 3.76 -8.45 -20.73
N GLU A 229 4.49 -9.45 -20.21
CA GLU A 229 3.95 -10.79 -19.94
C GLU A 229 2.77 -10.75 -18.96
N ARG A 230 2.83 -9.84 -17.98
CA ARG A 230 1.72 -9.64 -17.04
C ARG A 230 0.50 -9.05 -17.75
N MET A 231 0.67 -8.07 -18.63
CA MET A 231 -0.45 -7.48 -19.39
C MET A 231 -1.10 -8.46 -20.36
N GLY A 232 -0.32 -9.33 -21.00
CA GLY A 232 -0.82 -10.35 -21.94
C GLY A 232 -1.68 -11.45 -21.31
N LYS A 233 -1.65 -11.62 -19.98
CA LYS A 233 -2.52 -12.57 -19.25
C LYS A 233 -3.86 -11.97 -18.79
N PHE A 234 -4.08 -10.67 -19.01
CA PHE A 234 -5.32 -9.96 -18.65
C PHE A 234 -6.10 -9.41 -19.86
N ILE A 235 -5.73 -9.83 -21.08
CA ILE A 235 -6.48 -9.61 -22.33
C ILE A 235 -7.06 -10.96 -22.76
#